data_AF-A0A952BGA0-F1
#
_entry.id   AF-A0A952BGA0-F1
#
_cell.length_a   1.000
_cell.length_b   1.000
_cell.length_c   1.000
_cell.angle_alpha   90.00
_cell.angle_beta   90.00
_cell.angle_gamma   90.00
#
_symmetry.space_group_name_H-M   'P 1'
#
loop_
_entity.id
_entity.type
_entity.pdbx_description
1 polymer ?
#
loop_
_entity_poly.entity_id
_entity_poly.type
_entity_poly.pdbx_seq_one_letter_code
_entity_poly.pdbx_strand_id
1 'polypeptide(L)'
;MEDSPGSPWACRPCATAVRRLRNPSTGFARQVTSECPASCGRMDTSTQLVILPSHPASSVSDAPVSPEQMLFGLPLIRRSVLSAVRAGIDRVMVVTHDPAEMKRVLDGTPATVVSSHEPITLNPSRVLLLATHVLPDSHWLKKLVGMLLAPEQLYKDGDLAAVMDLEKPKTIDPKEASPHSAQGLFKTLGQEFKTDTLSQNPKGRYVLASPSDIRLAEDWLIQRLVKETESFMARHFERKISLAISRRLVSTSITPNAITLFSLGIGFLCAPFFLSTQVTYQALGAILFVCHAVIDGCDGELARLKFQESRWGMI
;
A
#
# COMPACT_ATOMS: atom_id res chain seq x y z
N MET A 1 23.92 -42.26 32.77
CA MET A 1 24.70 -41.02 32.55
C MET A 1 24.36 -40.56 31.16
N GLU A 2 23.77 -39.38 31.09
CA GLU A 2 22.80 -38.92 30.09
C GLU A 2 23.38 -38.69 28.68
N ASP A 3 22.60 -39.12 27.68
CA ASP A 3 22.64 -38.62 26.30
C ASP A 3 22.03 -37.20 26.26
N SER A 4 22.79 -36.22 25.77
CA SER A 4 22.29 -34.88 25.41
C SER A 4 22.02 -34.79 23.90
N PRO A 5 20.82 -34.37 23.45
CA PRO A 5 20.53 -34.21 22.03
C PRO A 5 21.07 -32.87 21.50
N GLY A 6 21.83 -32.95 20.40
CA GLY A 6 22.35 -31.79 19.67
C GLY A 6 21.25 -30.92 19.04
N SER A 7 21.53 -29.62 19.00
CA SER A 7 20.76 -28.55 18.36
C SER A 7 20.41 -28.83 16.87
N PRO A 8 19.15 -28.68 16.42
CA PRO A 8 18.80 -28.94 15.01
C PRO A 8 18.85 -27.74 14.04
N TRP A 9 19.35 -26.56 14.43
CA TRP A 9 19.17 -25.32 13.63
C TRP A 9 20.48 -24.66 13.20
N ALA A 10 21.38 -25.41 12.55
CA ALA A 10 22.47 -24.82 11.79
C ALA A 10 22.16 -24.91 10.29
N CYS A 11 21.69 -23.80 9.69
CA CYS A 11 21.64 -23.64 8.24
C CYS A 11 23.06 -23.79 7.67
N ARG A 12 23.32 -24.90 6.98
CA ARG A 12 24.60 -25.08 6.26
C ARG A 12 24.66 -24.10 5.08
N PRO A 13 25.83 -23.49 4.79
CA PRO A 13 25.99 -22.65 3.61
C PRO A 13 25.77 -23.47 2.33
N CYS A 14 25.13 -22.84 1.35
CA CYS A 14 24.72 -23.43 0.08
C CYS A 14 25.95 -24.00 -0.67
N ALA A 15 26.09 -25.33 -0.71
CA ALA A 15 27.18 -25.98 -1.43
C ALA A 15 26.92 -25.93 -2.93
N THR A 16 27.76 -25.21 -3.68
CA THR A 16 27.68 -25.15 -5.15
C THR A 16 28.18 -26.48 -5.73
N ALA A 17 27.26 -27.39 -6.08
CA ALA A 17 27.62 -28.64 -6.75
C ALA A 17 27.78 -28.41 -8.26
N VAL A 18 29.01 -28.50 -8.77
CA VAL A 18 29.30 -28.43 -10.22
C VAL A 18 29.33 -29.85 -10.78
N ARG A 19 28.23 -30.29 -11.42
CA ARG A 19 28.17 -31.61 -12.07
C ARG A 19 28.65 -31.47 -13.52
N ARG A 20 29.79 -32.08 -13.86
CA ARG A 20 30.26 -32.18 -15.26
C ARG A 20 29.60 -33.38 -15.92
N LEU A 21 28.68 -33.15 -16.86
CA LEU A 21 28.15 -34.20 -17.73
C LEU A 21 28.90 -34.19 -19.07
N ARG A 22 29.33 -35.37 -19.53
CA ARG A 22 29.93 -35.58 -20.85
C ARG A 22 28.82 -35.67 -21.89
N ASN A 23 28.81 -34.76 -22.86
CA ASN A 23 28.00 -34.87 -24.07
C ASN A 23 28.89 -35.38 -25.22
N PRO A 24 28.61 -36.53 -25.85
CA PRO A 24 29.51 -37.14 -26.84
C PRO A 24 29.55 -36.47 -28.22
N SER A 25 28.80 -35.40 -28.48
CA SER A 25 28.76 -34.74 -29.81
C SER A 25 29.16 -33.26 -29.84
N THR A 26 29.33 -32.61 -28.69
CA THR A 26 29.79 -31.21 -28.59
C THR A 26 30.51 -31.03 -27.25
N GLY A 27 31.70 -30.42 -27.23
CA GLY A 27 32.54 -30.25 -26.04
C GLY A 27 31.86 -29.61 -24.81
N PHE A 28 32.55 -29.73 -23.66
CA PHE A 28 32.08 -29.39 -22.30
C PHE A 28 31.17 -28.16 -22.20
N ALA A 29 29.89 -28.37 -21.86
CA ALA A 29 29.01 -27.34 -21.34
C ALA A 29 29.08 -27.32 -19.79
N ARG A 30 29.42 -26.16 -19.21
CA ARG A 30 29.26 -25.92 -17.77
C ARG A 30 27.81 -25.48 -17.52
N GLN A 31 27.01 -26.33 -16.89
CA GLN A 31 25.70 -25.93 -16.37
C GLN A 31 25.82 -25.83 -14.85
N VAL A 32 25.62 -24.63 -14.32
CA VAL A 32 25.57 -24.37 -12.87
C VAL A 32 24.10 -24.52 -12.48
N THR A 33 23.75 -25.64 -11.86
CA THR A 33 22.43 -25.84 -11.26
C THR A 33 22.55 -25.51 -9.77
N SER A 34 22.04 -24.35 -9.35
CA SER A 34 21.84 -24.05 -7.94
C SER A 34 20.56 -24.72 -7.46
N GLU A 35 20.65 -25.97 -7.02
CA GLU A 35 19.55 -26.62 -6.30
C GLU A 35 19.60 -26.18 -4.84
N CYS A 36 18.85 -25.12 -4.50
CA CYS A 36 18.51 -24.86 -3.10
C CYS A 36 17.47 -25.92 -2.67
N PRO A 37 17.65 -26.59 -1.51
CA PRO A 37 16.64 -27.50 -1.01
C PRO A 37 15.33 -26.73 -0.77
N ALA A 38 14.22 -27.31 -1.24
CA ALA A 38 12.85 -26.77 -1.16
C ALA A 38 12.28 -26.71 0.27
N SER A 39 13.13 -26.69 1.30
CA SER A 39 12.76 -26.66 2.72
C SER A 39 13.10 -25.35 3.42
N CYS A 40 13.37 -24.27 2.68
CA CYS A 40 13.26 -22.92 3.24
C CYS A 40 11.75 -22.63 3.39
N GLY A 41 11.19 -23.08 4.52
CA GLY A 41 9.78 -22.94 4.84
C GLY A 41 9.35 -21.49 4.65
N ARG A 42 8.43 -21.29 3.71
CA ARG A 42 7.65 -20.07 3.61
C ARG A 42 6.91 -19.98 4.95
N MET A 43 7.33 -19.08 5.84
CA MET A 43 6.60 -18.82 7.08
C MET A 43 5.13 -18.57 6.72
N ASP A 44 4.24 -19.12 7.54
CA ASP A 44 2.80 -18.91 7.45
C ASP A 44 2.53 -17.42 7.23
N THR A 45 1.88 -17.09 6.11
CA THR A 45 1.98 -15.78 5.41
C THR A 45 1.21 -14.65 6.09
N SER A 46 0.93 -14.78 7.39
CA SER A 46 0.21 -13.77 8.15
C SER A 46 1.04 -12.50 8.24
N THR A 47 0.50 -11.39 7.73
CA THR A 47 1.18 -10.09 7.79
C THR A 47 0.45 -9.17 8.75
N GLN A 48 1.22 -8.50 9.60
CA GLN A 48 0.72 -7.58 10.61
C GLN A 48 1.19 -6.16 10.30
N LEU A 49 0.31 -5.17 10.41
CA LEU A 49 0.63 -3.75 10.36
C LEU A 49 0.26 -3.09 11.68
N VAL A 50 1.18 -2.34 12.26
CA VAL A 50 0.92 -1.48 13.41
C VAL A 50 1.10 -0.03 13.00
N ILE A 51 0.02 0.75 13.08
CA ILE A 51 0.04 2.19 12.85
C ILE A 51 0.21 2.90 14.19
N LEU A 52 1.27 3.69 14.31
CA LEU A 52 1.74 4.28 15.56
C LEU A 52 1.54 5.80 15.54
N PRO A 53 1.03 6.39 16.63
CA PRO A 53 0.92 7.84 16.73
C PRO A 53 2.32 8.45 16.61
N SER A 54 2.45 9.40 15.70
CA SER A 54 3.72 10.07 15.47
C SER A 54 3.51 11.51 15.05
N HIS A 55 4.24 12.40 15.71
CA HIS A 55 4.36 13.80 15.32
C HIS A 55 5.64 14.00 14.51
N PRO A 56 5.62 14.77 13.41
CA PRO A 56 6.82 15.08 12.66
C PRO A 56 7.79 15.88 13.54
N ALA A 57 9.03 15.40 13.64
CA ALA A 57 10.06 16.02 14.45
C ALA A 57 10.70 17.20 13.69
N SER A 58 10.07 18.38 13.59
CA SER A 58 10.74 19.69 13.41
C SER A 58 9.82 20.93 13.24
N SER A 59 9.92 21.85 14.22
CA SER A 59 10.28 23.28 14.08
C SER A 59 9.56 24.25 13.13
N VAL A 60 8.27 24.13 12.85
CA VAL A 60 7.47 25.26 12.34
C VAL A 60 6.12 25.25 13.06
N SER A 61 5.60 26.45 13.33
CA SER A 61 4.39 26.83 14.08
C SER A 61 3.06 26.12 13.74
N ASP A 62 3.06 25.04 12.97
CA ASP A 62 1.87 24.35 12.51
C ASP A 62 1.55 23.14 13.38
N ALA A 63 0.26 23.04 13.76
CA ALA A 63 -0.25 21.91 14.52
C ALA A 63 -0.05 20.59 13.73
N PRO A 64 0.23 19.48 14.42
CA PRO A 64 0.37 18.17 13.80
C PRO A 64 -0.92 17.77 13.07
N VAL A 65 -0.78 17.03 11.97
CA VAL A 65 -1.93 16.52 11.21
C VAL A 65 -2.67 15.46 12.02
N SER A 66 -3.96 15.69 12.29
CA SER A 66 -4.80 14.70 12.98
C SER A 66 -4.95 13.42 12.14
N PRO A 67 -4.95 12.23 12.74
CA PRO A 67 -5.35 10.99 12.07
C PRO A 67 -6.74 11.05 11.40
N GLU A 68 -7.66 11.88 11.91
CA GLU A 68 -8.99 12.09 11.30
C GLU A 68 -8.97 13.04 10.09
N GLN A 69 -7.82 13.65 9.78
CA GLN A 69 -7.73 14.64 8.71
C GLN A 69 -8.31 14.08 7.41
N MET A 70 -9.31 14.78 6.88
CA MET A 70 -10.02 14.36 5.69
C MET A 70 -9.17 14.60 4.45
N LEU A 71 -9.04 13.57 3.62
CA LEU A 71 -8.45 13.61 2.28
C LEU A 71 -9.50 13.07 1.30
N PHE A 72 -10.01 13.93 0.41
CA PHE A 72 -11.10 13.58 -0.51
C PHE A 72 -12.27 12.83 0.16
N GLY A 73 -12.78 13.34 1.27
CA GLY A 73 -13.94 12.77 1.94
C GLY A 73 -13.69 11.49 2.76
N LEU A 74 -12.43 11.07 2.94
CA LEU A 74 -12.08 9.92 3.77
C LEU A 74 -10.96 10.29 4.77
N PRO A 75 -11.06 9.91 6.06
CA PRO A 75 -10.00 10.17 7.04
C PRO A 75 -8.67 9.55 6.63
N LEU A 76 -7.57 10.25 6.93
CA LEU A 76 -6.20 9.80 6.66
C LEU A 76 -5.94 8.40 7.20
N ILE A 77 -6.24 8.16 8.49
CA ILE A 77 -6.02 6.85 9.11
C ILE A 77 -6.82 5.74 8.45
N ARG A 78 -8.07 6.04 8.06
CA ARG A 78 -8.95 5.09 7.37
C ARG A 78 -8.40 4.76 5.98
N ARG A 79 -7.85 5.73 5.26
CA ARG A 79 -7.15 5.50 3.98
C ARG A 79 -5.94 4.58 4.14
N SER A 80 -5.13 4.80 5.18
CA SER A 80 -3.95 3.96 5.46
C SER A 80 -4.36 2.52 5.77
N VAL A 81 -5.40 2.33 6.59
CA VAL A 81 -5.97 0.99 6.89
C VAL A 81 -6.50 0.31 5.62
N LEU A 82 -7.31 0.98 4.82
CA LEU A 82 -7.86 0.39 3.60
C LEU A 82 -6.77 0.09 2.56
N SER A 83 -5.73 0.91 2.48
CA SER A 83 -4.56 0.64 1.64
C SER A 83 -3.79 -0.60 2.10
N ALA A 84 -3.70 -0.83 3.42
CA ALA A 84 -3.09 -2.02 4.00
C ALA A 84 -3.88 -3.29 3.70
N VAL A 85 -5.20 -3.24 3.88
CA VAL A 85 -6.11 -4.36 3.54
C VAL A 85 -5.99 -4.69 2.05
N ARG A 86 -5.97 -3.68 1.17
CA ARG A 86 -5.78 -3.86 -0.28
C ARG A 86 -4.42 -4.48 -0.62
N ALA A 87 -3.40 -4.23 0.20
CA ALA A 87 -2.08 -4.82 0.03
C ALA A 87 -2.01 -6.31 0.45
N GLY A 88 -3.07 -6.85 1.06
CA GLY A 88 -3.13 -8.22 1.56
C GLY A 88 -2.58 -8.37 2.97
N ILE A 89 -2.64 -7.31 3.80
CA ILE A 89 -2.24 -7.38 5.21
C ILE A 89 -3.41 -7.90 6.04
N ASP A 90 -3.21 -9.01 6.74
CA ASP A 90 -4.27 -9.75 7.44
C ASP A 90 -4.70 -9.08 8.76
N ARG A 91 -3.73 -8.51 9.49
CA ARG A 91 -3.96 -7.92 10.81
C ARG A 91 -3.49 -6.48 10.81
N VAL A 92 -4.42 -5.52 10.91
CA VAL A 92 -4.10 -4.10 11.01
C VAL A 92 -4.45 -3.61 12.41
N MET A 93 -3.48 -3.02 13.10
CA MET A 93 -3.61 -2.49 14.46
C MET A 93 -3.34 -0.99 14.43
N VAL A 94 -4.24 -0.19 14.99
CA VAL A 94 -4.10 1.26 15.08
C VAL A 94 -3.97 1.66 16.53
N VAL A 95 -2.82 2.23 16.89
CA VAL A 95 -2.51 2.69 18.24
C VAL A 95 -2.98 4.14 18.38
N THR A 96 -3.70 4.44 19.46
CA THR A 96 -4.30 5.76 19.69
C THR A 96 -4.39 6.10 21.18
N HIS A 97 -4.46 7.38 21.51
CA HIS A 97 -4.77 7.86 22.85
C HIS A 97 -6.28 7.85 23.15
N ASP A 98 -7.14 7.97 22.11
CA ASP A 98 -8.59 7.86 22.23
C ASP A 98 -9.12 6.66 21.42
N PRO A 99 -9.28 5.49 22.05
CA PRO A 99 -9.83 4.31 21.39
C PRO A 99 -11.30 4.44 20.97
N ALA A 100 -12.10 5.26 21.68
CA ALA A 100 -13.53 5.36 21.43
C ALA A 100 -13.81 6.20 20.18
N GLU A 101 -13.09 7.29 20.00
CA GLU A 101 -13.09 8.07 18.76
C GLU A 101 -12.53 7.28 17.59
N MET A 102 -11.37 6.65 17.75
CA MET A 102 -10.74 5.91 16.67
C MET A 102 -11.59 4.73 16.17
N LYS A 103 -12.33 4.05 17.07
CA LYS A 103 -13.30 3.01 16.67
C LYS A 103 -14.43 3.57 15.80
N ARG A 104 -14.91 4.80 16.06
CA ARG A 104 -15.92 5.47 15.21
C ARG A 104 -15.34 5.83 13.85
N VAL A 105 -14.12 6.34 13.81
CA VAL A 105 -13.43 6.73 12.56
C VAL A 105 -13.18 5.52 11.66
N LEU A 106 -12.80 4.39 12.25
CA LEU A 106 -12.46 3.14 11.57
C LEU A 106 -13.65 2.18 11.39
N ASP A 107 -14.87 2.64 11.65
CA ASP A 107 -16.07 1.82 11.50
C ASP A 107 -16.19 1.27 10.06
N GLY A 108 -16.54 -0.02 9.98
CA GLY A 108 -16.58 -0.77 8.72
C GLY A 108 -15.21 -1.16 8.14
N THR A 109 -14.12 -1.03 8.90
CA THR A 109 -12.79 -1.57 8.52
C THR A 109 -12.39 -2.75 9.41
N PRO A 110 -11.50 -3.66 8.96
CA PRO A 110 -11.03 -4.78 9.78
C PRO A 110 -9.95 -4.40 10.80
N ALA A 111 -9.66 -3.10 10.98
CA ALA A 111 -8.61 -2.67 11.89
C ALA A 111 -9.00 -2.86 13.36
N THR A 112 -8.05 -3.32 14.16
CA THR A 112 -8.18 -3.38 15.61
C THR A 112 -7.60 -2.10 16.22
N VAL A 113 -8.38 -1.42 17.06
CA VAL A 113 -7.92 -0.23 17.79
C VAL A 113 -7.29 -0.65 19.10
N VAL A 114 -6.08 -0.17 19.37
CA VAL A 114 -5.32 -0.43 20.60
C VAL A 114 -5.00 0.86 21.32
N SER A 115 -5.13 0.86 22.65
CA SER A 115 -4.73 1.99 23.47
C SER A 115 -3.22 2.14 23.48
N SER A 116 -2.73 3.38 23.34
CA SER A 116 -1.31 3.72 23.52
C SER A 116 -0.74 3.36 24.90
N HIS A 117 -1.59 3.04 25.87
CA HIS A 117 -1.18 2.65 27.21
C HIS A 117 -1.08 1.14 27.43
N GLU A 118 -1.49 0.33 26.45
CA GLU A 118 -1.52 -1.13 26.52
C GLU A 118 -0.39 -1.73 25.68
N PRO A 119 0.32 -2.75 26.20
CA PRO A 119 1.35 -3.44 25.43
C PRO A 119 0.72 -4.26 24.30
N ILE A 120 1.42 -4.31 23.17
CA ILE A 120 1.00 -5.02 21.96
C ILE A 120 1.86 -6.27 21.80
N THR A 121 1.22 -7.42 21.63
CA THR A 121 1.93 -8.66 21.29
C THR A 121 1.90 -8.88 19.78
N LEU A 122 3.09 -8.84 19.19
CA LEU A 122 3.35 -9.19 17.80
C LEU A 122 3.56 -10.69 17.67
N ASN A 123 2.86 -11.32 16.73
CA ASN A 123 3.03 -12.74 16.43
C ASN A 123 4.30 -12.99 15.59
N PRO A 124 4.84 -14.23 15.58
CA PRO A 124 5.93 -14.66 14.70
C PRO A 124 5.51 -14.59 13.23
N SER A 125 5.68 -13.44 12.61
CA SER A 125 5.23 -13.20 11.25
C SER A 125 5.88 -11.93 10.68
N ARG A 126 5.53 -11.57 9.45
CA ARG A 126 5.93 -10.28 8.88
C ARG A 126 5.23 -9.13 9.60
N VAL A 127 6.01 -8.21 10.15
CA VAL A 127 5.51 -7.02 10.84
C VAL A 127 5.94 -5.76 10.11
N LEU A 128 4.96 -4.93 9.79
CA LEU A 128 5.14 -3.57 9.30
C LEU A 128 4.76 -2.59 10.41
N LEU A 129 5.58 -1.58 10.60
CA LEU A 129 5.31 -0.46 11.48
C LEU A 129 5.21 0.81 10.63
N LEU A 130 4.22 1.65 10.90
CA LEU A 130 3.94 2.85 10.11
C LEU A 130 3.56 4.02 11.02
N ALA A 131 4.15 5.19 10.79
CA ALA A 131 3.75 6.41 11.49
C ALA A 131 2.39 6.94 10.98
N THR A 132 1.54 7.49 11.86
CA THR A 132 0.20 8.01 11.52
C THR A 132 0.20 9.11 10.46
N HIS A 133 1.27 9.90 10.37
CA HIS A 133 1.41 11.00 9.42
C HIS A 133 1.94 10.56 8.04
N VAL A 134 2.13 9.25 7.84
CA VAL A 134 2.51 8.66 6.56
C VAL A 134 1.27 8.11 5.87
N LEU A 135 1.02 8.57 4.66
CA LEU A 135 -0.02 8.07 3.76
C LEU A 135 0.62 7.06 2.78
N PRO A 136 0.41 5.75 2.98
CA PRO A 136 0.96 4.73 2.09
C PRO A 136 0.05 4.50 0.87
N ASP A 137 0.62 4.14 -0.27
CA ASP A 137 -0.14 3.49 -1.34
C ASP A 137 -0.14 1.95 -1.17
N SER A 138 -1.19 1.30 -1.67
CA SER A 138 -1.36 -0.15 -1.54
C SER A 138 -0.28 -0.98 -2.26
N HIS A 139 0.31 -0.44 -3.34
CA HIS A 139 1.34 -1.14 -4.10
C HIS A 139 2.70 -1.11 -3.37
N TRP A 140 3.01 0.00 -2.69
CA TRP A 140 4.18 0.11 -1.83
C TRP A 140 4.08 -0.85 -0.65
N LEU A 141 2.94 -0.89 0.04
CA LEU A 141 2.70 -1.88 1.09
C LEU A 141 2.83 -3.30 0.54
N LYS A 142 2.25 -3.61 -0.62
CA LYS A 142 2.38 -4.92 -1.26
C LYS A 142 3.83 -5.30 -1.59
N LYS A 143 4.66 -4.32 -1.96
CA LYS A 143 6.11 -4.52 -2.15
C LYS A 143 6.81 -4.86 -0.83
N LEU A 144 6.48 -4.17 0.26
CA LEU A 144 7.03 -4.48 1.58
C LEU A 144 6.61 -5.89 2.04
N VAL A 145 5.35 -6.25 1.83
CA VAL A 145 4.81 -7.58 2.11
C VAL A 145 5.50 -8.67 1.28
N GLY A 146 5.98 -8.37 0.07
CA GLY A 146 6.66 -9.32 -0.81
C GLY A 146 8.19 -9.31 -0.76
N MET A 147 8.82 -8.43 0.04
CA MET A 147 10.27 -8.26 0.08
C MET A 147 10.96 -9.47 0.72
N LEU A 148 12.16 -9.84 0.27
CA LEU A 148 12.98 -10.83 0.96
C LEU A 148 13.75 -10.11 2.07
N LEU A 149 13.53 -10.52 3.32
CA LEU A 149 14.18 -9.95 4.50
C LEU A 149 15.01 -11.05 5.18
N ALA A 150 16.10 -10.64 5.82
CA ALA A 150 16.74 -11.51 6.81
C ALA A 150 15.85 -11.59 8.07
N PRO A 151 15.69 -12.77 8.66
CA PRO A 151 14.92 -12.93 9.89
C PRO A 151 15.55 -12.14 11.04
N GLU A 152 14.72 -11.65 11.96
CA GLU A 152 15.16 -10.90 13.16
C GLU A 152 16.05 -9.68 12.79
N GLN A 153 15.79 -9.08 11.63
CA GLN A 153 16.46 -7.86 11.17
C GLN A 153 15.43 -6.78 10.90
N LEU A 154 15.70 -5.57 11.41
CA LEU A 154 14.82 -4.41 11.28
C LEU A 154 15.26 -3.55 10.10
N TYR A 155 14.41 -3.43 9.09
CA TYR A 155 14.64 -2.54 7.96
C TYR A 155 13.85 -1.25 8.18
N LYS A 156 14.54 -0.12 8.28
CA LYS A 156 13.96 1.18 8.64
C LYS A 156 13.97 2.16 7.48
N ASP A 157 12.91 2.94 7.39
CA ASP A 157 12.76 4.08 6.51
C ASP A 157 12.70 5.35 7.35
N GLY A 158 13.87 5.76 7.86
CA GLY A 158 13.98 6.83 8.86
C GLY A 158 13.09 6.55 10.07
N ASP A 159 12.23 7.52 10.38
CA ASP A 159 11.21 7.43 11.44
C ASP A 159 9.77 7.33 10.89
N LEU A 160 9.64 6.92 9.63
CA LEU A 160 8.35 6.88 8.92
C LEU A 160 7.74 5.49 8.91
N ALA A 161 8.57 4.49 8.64
CA ALA A 161 8.16 3.10 8.56
C ALA A 161 9.30 2.14 8.90
N ALA A 162 8.93 0.93 9.30
CA ALA A 162 9.86 -0.18 9.45
C ALA A 162 9.21 -1.50 9.03
N VAL A 163 10.02 -2.46 8.61
CA VAL A 163 9.57 -3.84 8.33
C VAL A 163 10.58 -4.84 8.90
N MET A 164 10.06 -5.94 9.41
CA MET A 164 10.86 -7.06 9.92
C MET A 164 10.09 -8.37 9.82
N ASP A 165 10.83 -9.47 9.79
CA ASP A 165 10.28 -10.82 9.96
C ASP A 165 10.63 -11.33 11.35
N LEU A 166 9.60 -11.60 12.16
CA LEU A 166 9.72 -12.13 13.52
C LEU A 166 9.63 -13.67 13.53
N GLU A 167 10.58 -14.31 14.18
CA GLU A 167 10.58 -15.76 14.48
C GLU A 167 9.92 -16.08 15.82
N LYS A 168 9.90 -15.12 16.74
CA LYS A 168 9.34 -15.28 18.09
C LYS A 168 8.33 -14.17 18.40
N PRO A 169 7.33 -14.45 19.25
CA PRO A 169 6.40 -13.41 19.65
C PRO A 169 7.15 -12.31 20.39
N LYS A 170 6.84 -11.06 20.08
CA LYS A 170 7.50 -9.88 20.66
C LYS A 170 6.44 -8.96 21.24
N THR A 171 6.54 -8.66 22.53
CA THR A 171 5.73 -7.61 23.14
C THR A 171 6.41 -6.28 22.95
N ILE A 172 5.66 -5.31 22.45
CA ILE A 172 6.06 -3.92 22.30
C ILE A 172 5.22 -3.09 23.26
N ASP A 173 5.84 -2.20 24.03
CA ASP A 173 5.11 -1.19 24.79
C ASP A 173 5.06 0.12 23.98
N PRO A 174 3.88 0.54 23.50
CA PRO A 174 3.75 1.83 22.82
C PRO A 174 4.15 3.03 23.68
N LYS A 175 4.32 2.89 25.00
CA LYS A 175 4.87 3.96 25.86
C LYS A 175 6.36 4.22 25.63
N GLU A 176 7.12 3.22 25.15
CA GLU A 176 8.53 3.39 24.77
C GLU A 176 8.66 4.26 23.50
N ALA A 177 7.59 4.33 22.71
CA ALA A 177 7.36 5.47 21.84
C ALA A 177 7.02 6.67 22.74
N SER A 178 8.06 7.39 23.21
CA SER A 178 7.94 8.70 23.91
C SER A 178 6.69 9.43 23.43
N PRO A 179 5.83 10.00 24.31
CA PRO A 179 4.35 9.99 24.27
C PRO A 179 3.62 10.28 22.94
N HIS A 180 4.33 10.70 21.91
CA HIS A 180 3.89 11.24 20.65
C HIS A 180 4.80 10.87 19.45
N SER A 181 5.65 9.82 19.50
CA SER A 181 6.53 9.52 18.36
C SER A 181 6.91 8.05 18.16
N ALA A 182 6.54 7.50 16.99
CA ALA A 182 7.04 6.24 16.44
C ALA A 182 8.58 6.13 16.46
N GLN A 183 9.28 7.26 16.43
CA GLN A 183 10.73 7.36 16.56
C GLN A 183 11.28 6.67 17.83
N GLY A 184 10.60 6.80 18.97
CA GLY A 184 11.03 6.20 20.23
C GLY A 184 11.06 4.67 20.13
N LEU A 185 9.96 4.09 19.62
CA LEU A 185 9.87 2.66 19.39
C LEU A 185 10.87 2.18 18.32
N PHE A 186 11.02 2.91 17.22
CA PHE A 186 11.99 2.56 16.18
C PHE A 186 13.44 2.64 16.67
N LYS A 187 13.71 3.44 17.70
CA LYS A 187 15.00 3.48 18.37
C LYS A 187 15.18 2.28 19.29
N THR A 188 14.19 1.95 20.13
CA THR A 188 14.25 0.78 21.02
C THR A 188 14.42 -0.51 20.23
N LEU A 189 13.60 -0.73 19.19
CA LEU A 189 13.75 -1.88 18.31
C LEU A 189 15.10 -1.90 17.60
N GLY A 190 15.64 -0.74 17.23
CA GLY A 190 16.97 -0.65 16.62
C GLY A 190 18.13 -0.97 17.56
N GLN A 191 17.91 -0.99 18.88
CA GLN A 191 18.90 -1.44 19.87
C GLN A 191 18.88 -2.96 20.05
N GLU A 192 17.74 -3.60 19.79
CA GLU A 192 17.56 -5.04 19.97
C GLU A 192 17.84 -5.83 18.69
N PHE A 193 17.52 -5.26 17.54
CA PHE A 193 17.67 -5.91 16.24
C PHE A 193 18.80 -5.28 15.43
N LYS A 194 19.45 -6.09 14.60
CA LYS A 194 20.32 -5.56 13.55
C LYS A 194 19.47 -4.65 12.65
N THR A 195 19.98 -3.47 12.32
CA THR A 195 19.26 -2.50 11.50
C THR A 195 19.83 -2.41 10.10
N ASP A 196 18.95 -2.18 9.12
CA ASP A 196 19.29 -1.85 7.74
C ASP A 196 18.32 -0.80 7.20
N THR A 197 18.66 -0.20 6.07
CA THR A 197 17.84 0.84 5.44
C THR A 197 16.85 0.19 4.47
N LEU A 198 15.57 0.53 4.61
CA LEU A 198 14.55 0.26 3.60
C LEU A 198 14.90 1.04 2.33
N SER A 199 15.16 0.32 1.22
CA SER A 199 15.51 0.94 -0.06
C SER A 199 14.50 2.03 -0.43
N GLN A 200 15.00 3.26 -0.55
CA GLN A 200 14.23 4.49 -0.69
C GLN A 200 13.52 4.53 -2.05
N ASN A 201 12.29 4.00 -2.13
CA ASN A 201 11.36 4.43 -3.17
C ASN A 201 10.35 5.40 -2.56
N PRO A 202 10.68 6.71 -2.46
CA PRO A 202 9.81 7.71 -1.86
C PRO A 202 8.49 7.87 -2.63
N LYS A 203 8.40 7.32 -3.86
CA LYS A 203 7.17 7.37 -4.65
C LYS A 203 6.02 6.59 -3.98
N GLY A 204 6.30 5.58 -3.16
CA GLY A 204 5.27 4.69 -2.60
C GLY A 204 4.43 5.23 -1.44
N ARG A 205 4.78 6.41 -0.92
CA ARG A 205 4.13 7.02 0.25
C ARG A 205 4.20 8.54 0.16
N TYR A 206 3.35 9.22 0.92
CA TYR A 206 3.41 10.66 1.13
C TYR A 206 3.50 10.96 2.63
N VAL A 207 4.30 11.96 3.01
CA VAL A 207 4.49 12.36 4.41
C VAL A 207 3.77 13.68 4.63
N LEU A 208 2.82 13.71 5.56
CA LEU A 208 2.10 14.92 5.92
C LEU A 208 2.77 15.55 7.14
N ALA A 209 3.50 16.64 6.94
CA ALA A 209 4.13 17.37 8.04
C ALA A 209 3.15 18.34 8.71
N SER A 210 2.29 18.97 7.91
CA SER A 210 1.36 20.01 8.37
C SER A 210 0.02 19.95 7.61
N PRO A 211 -1.04 20.60 8.11
CA PRO A 211 -2.30 20.74 7.38
C PRO A 211 -2.15 21.45 6.03
N SER A 212 -1.09 22.25 5.83
CA SER A 212 -0.81 22.86 4.51
C SER A 212 -0.45 21.82 3.43
N ASP A 213 -0.02 20.61 3.83
CA ASP A 213 0.30 19.52 2.91
C ASP A 213 -0.93 18.78 2.36
N ILE A 214 -2.15 19.06 2.85
CA ILE A 214 -3.37 18.35 2.45
C ILE A 214 -3.56 18.38 0.93
N ARG A 215 -3.40 19.55 0.30
CA ARG A 215 -3.58 19.71 -1.15
C ARG A 215 -2.53 18.91 -1.93
N LEU A 216 -1.29 18.90 -1.43
CA LEU A 216 -0.20 18.15 -2.06
C LEU A 216 -0.39 16.63 -1.90
N ALA A 217 -0.90 16.18 -0.74
CA ALA A 217 -1.24 14.79 -0.51
C ALA A 217 -2.40 14.32 -1.42
N GLU A 218 -3.40 15.19 -1.62
CA GLU A 218 -4.50 14.97 -2.56
C GLU A 218 -4.03 14.92 -4.02
N ASP A 219 -3.14 15.83 -4.42
CA ASP A 219 -2.51 15.79 -5.74
C ASP A 219 -1.68 14.51 -5.94
N TRP A 220 -0.94 14.10 -4.91
CA TRP A 220 -0.17 12.85 -4.92
C TRP A 220 -1.08 11.62 -5.08
N LEU A 221 -2.22 11.56 -4.38
CA LEU A 221 -3.21 10.49 -4.50
C LEU A 221 -3.75 10.39 -5.94
N ILE A 222 -4.06 11.53 -6.56
CA ILE A 222 -4.56 11.58 -7.94
C ILE A 222 -3.50 11.10 -8.93
N GLN A 223 -2.25 11.53 -8.77
CA GLN A 223 -1.15 11.11 -9.63
C GLN A 223 -0.92 9.60 -9.58
N ARG A 224 -1.22 8.94 -8.45
CA ARG A 224 -1.12 7.48 -8.29
C ARG A 224 -2.20 6.69 -9.03
N LEU A 225 -3.27 7.34 -9.51
CA LEU A 225 -4.31 6.67 -10.29
C LEU A 225 -3.88 6.41 -11.74
N VAL A 226 -2.88 7.15 -12.23
CA VAL A 226 -2.41 7.04 -13.62
C VAL A 226 -1.55 5.80 -13.78
N LYS A 227 -1.97 4.87 -14.63
CA LYS A 227 -1.21 3.67 -14.95
C LYS A 227 -0.13 3.98 -15.99
N GLU A 228 1.10 3.52 -15.75
CA GLU A 228 2.22 3.68 -16.68
C GLU A 228 2.06 2.91 -18.00
N THR A 229 1.08 2.01 -18.10
CA THR A 229 0.81 1.19 -19.29
C THR A 229 -0.24 1.78 -20.23
N GLU A 230 -0.82 2.95 -19.92
CA GLU A 230 -1.85 3.58 -20.75
C GLU A 230 -1.28 4.18 -22.05
N SER A 231 -2.08 4.18 -23.11
CA SER A 231 -1.72 4.77 -24.40
C SER A 231 -1.39 6.26 -24.27
N PHE A 232 -0.60 6.80 -25.22
CA PHE A 232 -0.17 8.20 -25.17
C PHE A 232 -1.35 9.17 -25.12
N MET A 233 -2.39 8.92 -25.93
CA MET A 233 -3.60 9.75 -25.99
C MET A 233 -4.39 9.69 -24.67
N ALA A 234 -4.60 8.49 -24.13
CA ALA A 234 -5.29 8.32 -22.85
C ALA A 234 -4.56 9.07 -21.72
N ARG A 235 -3.23 8.91 -21.65
CA ARG A 235 -2.41 9.52 -20.59
C ARG A 235 -2.37 11.05 -20.64
N HIS A 236 -2.29 11.64 -21.83
CA HIS A 236 -2.04 13.08 -21.97
C HIS A 236 -3.29 13.92 -22.23
N PHE A 237 -4.37 13.31 -22.69
CA PHE A 237 -5.63 14.00 -22.97
C PHE A 237 -6.75 13.52 -22.06
N GLU A 238 -7.17 12.26 -22.18
CA GLU A 238 -8.32 11.72 -21.46
C GLU A 238 -8.11 11.83 -19.94
N ARG A 239 -6.94 11.40 -19.44
CA ARG A 239 -6.62 11.44 -18.01
C ARG A 239 -6.54 12.84 -17.42
N LYS A 240 -6.10 13.83 -18.18
CA LYS A 240 -6.09 15.21 -17.66
C LYS A 240 -7.50 15.71 -17.41
N ILE A 241 -8.44 15.34 -18.29
CA ILE A 241 -9.83 15.74 -18.18
C ILE A 241 -10.54 14.90 -17.12
N SER A 242 -10.40 13.57 -17.15
CA SER A 242 -11.04 12.67 -16.18
C SER A 242 -10.58 12.98 -14.74
N LEU A 243 -9.28 13.15 -14.50
CA LEU A 243 -8.78 13.44 -13.14
C LEU A 243 -9.27 14.80 -12.63
N ALA A 244 -9.41 15.80 -13.51
CA ALA A 244 -9.99 17.10 -13.15
C ALA A 244 -11.48 16.99 -12.79
N ILE A 245 -12.22 16.14 -13.49
CA ILE A 245 -13.62 15.84 -13.20
C ILE A 245 -13.72 15.04 -11.88
N SER A 246 -12.97 13.94 -11.75
CA SER A 246 -12.92 13.08 -10.56
C SER A 246 -12.55 13.86 -9.30
N ARG A 247 -11.61 14.80 -9.37
CA ARG A 247 -11.27 15.70 -8.25
C ARG A 247 -12.48 16.51 -7.76
N ARG A 248 -13.37 16.94 -8.65
CA ARG A 248 -14.58 17.67 -8.27
C ARG A 248 -15.69 16.74 -7.79
N LEU A 249 -15.78 15.53 -8.37
CA LEU A 249 -16.80 14.54 -8.03
C LEU A 249 -16.51 13.85 -6.70
N VAL A 250 -15.25 13.72 -6.29
CA VAL A 250 -14.88 13.00 -5.06
C VAL A 250 -15.42 13.68 -3.80
N SER A 251 -15.55 15.01 -3.81
CA SER A 251 -16.20 15.77 -2.74
C SER A 251 -17.74 15.72 -2.77
N THR A 252 -18.34 15.06 -3.76
CA THR A 252 -19.80 14.90 -3.87
C THR A 252 -20.24 13.50 -3.44
N SER A 253 -21.53 13.34 -3.17
CA SER A 253 -22.16 12.05 -2.83
C SER A 253 -22.36 11.11 -4.05
N ILE A 254 -21.89 11.50 -5.23
CA ILE A 254 -22.00 10.67 -6.44
C ILE A 254 -21.15 9.40 -6.27
N THR A 255 -21.76 8.26 -6.58
CA THR A 255 -21.13 6.94 -6.51
C THR A 255 -20.50 6.55 -7.85
N PRO A 256 -19.43 5.74 -7.86
CA PRO A 256 -18.84 5.22 -9.10
C PRO A 256 -19.89 4.58 -10.02
N ASN A 257 -20.77 3.73 -9.48
CA ASN A 257 -21.82 3.06 -10.24
C ASN A 257 -22.79 4.04 -10.95
N ALA A 258 -23.05 5.20 -10.35
CA ALA A 258 -23.88 6.22 -11.00
C ALA A 258 -23.19 6.82 -12.23
N ILE A 259 -21.86 7.01 -12.15
CA ILE A 259 -21.05 7.48 -13.28
C ILE A 259 -20.99 6.40 -14.37
N THR A 260 -20.79 5.13 -14.00
CA THR A 260 -20.83 3.99 -14.93
C THR A 260 -22.13 3.96 -15.70
N LEU A 261 -23.29 4.03 -15.01
CA LEU A 261 -24.60 4.02 -15.67
C LEU A 261 -24.82 5.23 -16.58
N PHE A 262 -24.35 6.40 -16.15
CA PHE A 262 -24.42 7.61 -16.95
C PHE A 262 -23.57 7.52 -18.21
N SER A 263 -22.33 7.02 -18.10
CA SER A 263 -21.44 6.78 -19.25
C SER A 263 -22.09 5.79 -20.22
N LEU A 264 -22.58 4.65 -19.74
CA LEU A 264 -23.27 3.66 -20.57
C LEU A 264 -24.42 4.27 -21.38
N GLY A 265 -25.22 5.15 -20.75
CA GLY A 265 -26.27 5.91 -21.44
C GLY A 265 -25.74 6.77 -22.60
N ILE A 266 -24.62 7.48 -22.39
CA ILE A 266 -23.95 8.26 -23.44
C ILE A 266 -23.43 7.35 -24.56
N GLY A 267 -22.87 6.18 -24.20
CA GLY A 267 -22.41 5.18 -25.16
C GLY A 267 -23.53 4.74 -26.11
N PHE A 268 -24.71 4.43 -25.58
CA PHE A 268 -25.89 4.10 -26.40
C PHE A 268 -26.35 5.25 -27.30
N LEU A 269 -26.27 6.50 -26.80
CA LEU A 269 -26.61 7.68 -27.60
C LEU A 269 -25.64 7.90 -28.78
N CYS A 270 -24.42 7.36 -28.76
CA CYS A 270 -23.48 7.47 -29.87
C CYS A 270 -23.91 6.63 -31.10
N ALA A 271 -24.56 5.49 -30.89
CA ALA A 271 -24.92 4.55 -31.95
C ALA A 271 -25.72 5.16 -33.12
N PRO A 272 -26.82 5.93 -32.91
CA PRO A 272 -27.57 6.53 -34.01
C PRO A 272 -26.75 7.55 -34.82
N PHE A 273 -25.79 8.24 -34.20
CA PHE A 273 -24.92 9.19 -34.91
C PHE A 273 -23.96 8.47 -35.87
N PHE A 274 -23.44 7.31 -35.47
CA PHE A 274 -22.58 6.49 -36.34
C PHE A 274 -23.34 5.77 -37.45
N LEU A 275 -24.62 5.43 -37.23
CA LEU A 275 -25.47 4.84 -38.26
C LEU A 275 -25.91 5.84 -39.33
N SER A 276 -25.69 7.14 -39.11
CA SER A 276 -25.96 8.18 -40.11
C SER A 276 -24.97 8.12 -41.27
N THR A 277 -25.45 8.40 -42.48
CA THR A 277 -24.63 8.46 -43.70
C THR A 277 -23.90 9.80 -43.87
N GLN A 278 -24.24 10.82 -43.08
CA GLN A 278 -23.62 12.13 -43.18
C GLN A 278 -22.38 12.21 -42.28
N VAL A 279 -21.28 12.70 -42.86
CA VAL A 279 -19.97 12.85 -42.17
C VAL A 279 -20.08 13.75 -40.93
N THR A 280 -20.94 14.77 -40.96
CA THR A 280 -21.17 15.68 -39.84
C THR A 280 -21.74 14.96 -38.60
N TYR A 281 -22.74 14.08 -38.79
CA TYR A 281 -23.30 13.29 -37.70
C TYR A 281 -22.31 12.26 -37.19
N GLN A 282 -21.52 11.63 -38.06
CA GLN A 282 -20.47 10.72 -37.65
C GLN A 282 -19.37 11.41 -36.83
N ALA A 283 -18.98 12.63 -37.22
CA ALA A 283 -18.03 13.44 -36.46
C ALA A 283 -18.56 13.81 -35.07
N LEU A 284 -19.84 14.17 -34.97
CA LEU A 284 -20.48 14.42 -33.67
C LEU A 284 -20.53 13.15 -32.80
N GLY A 285 -20.84 12.00 -33.40
CA GLY A 285 -20.77 10.69 -32.73
C GLY A 285 -19.38 10.38 -32.19
N ALA A 286 -18.32 10.71 -32.96
CA ALA A 286 -16.93 10.55 -32.53
C ALA A 286 -16.58 11.45 -31.33
N ILE A 287 -17.01 12.71 -31.33
CA ILE A 287 -16.81 13.62 -30.19
C ILE A 287 -17.54 13.10 -28.95
N LEU A 288 -18.80 12.67 -29.11
CA LEU A 288 -19.59 12.12 -28.01
C LEU A 288 -18.95 10.84 -27.45
N PHE A 289 -18.38 10.01 -28.32
CA PHE A 289 -17.66 8.79 -27.93
C PHE A 289 -16.38 9.10 -27.15
N VAL A 290 -15.64 10.14 -27.52
CA VAL A 290 -14.49 10.61 -26.73
C VAL A 290 -14.95 11.10 -25.35
N CYS A 291 -16.05 11.88 -25.28
CA CYS A 291 -16.61 12.29 -23.99
C CYS A 291 -17.04 11.08 -23.15
N HIS A 292 -17.67 10.07 -23.76
CA HIS A 292 -18.01 8.82 -23.11
C HIS A 292 -16.79 8.15 -22.47
N ALA A 293 -15.71 7.97 -23.23
CA ALA A 293 -14.47 7.35 -22.73
C ALA A 293 -13.86 8.13 -21.55
N VAL A 294 -13.89 9.46 -21.59
CA VAL A 294 -13.41 10.30 -20.48
C VAL A 294 -14.26 10.12 -19.22
N ILE A 295 -15.60 10.06 -19.36
CA ILE A 295 -16.53 9.91 -18.23
C ILE A 295 -16.44 8.50 -17.64
N ASP A 296 -16.36 7.47 -18.48
CA ASP A 296 -16.12 6.09 -18.06
C ASP A 296 -14.84 6.01 -17.21
N GLY A 297 -13.75 6.65 -17.66
CA GLY A 297 -12.51 6.74 -16.89
C GLY A 297 -12.65 7.34 -15.47
N CYS A 298 -13.63 8.22 -15.24
CA CYS A 298 -13.88 8.82 -13.93
C CYS A 298 -14.45 7.83 -12.91
N ASP A 299 -15.18 6.79 -13.34
CA ASP A 299 -15.81 5.85 -12.41
C ASP A 299 -14.75 5.04 -11.64
N GLY A 300 -13.73 4.55 -12.33
CA GLY A 300 -12.65 3.75 -11.77
C GLY A 300 -11.68 4.59 -10.96
N GLU A 301 -11.47 5.86 -11.34
CA GLU A 301 -10.74 6.83 -10.54
C GLU A 301 -11.46 7.11 -9.22
N LEU A 302 -12.77 7.34 -9.27
CA LEU A 302 -13.59 7.58 -8.09
C LEU A 302 -13.68 6.34 -7.18
N ALA A 303 -13.83 5.15 -7.77
CA ALA A 303 -13.83 3.89 -7.04
C ALA A 303 -12.51 3.66 -6.29
N ARG A 304 -11.36 3.98 -6.92
CA ARG A 304 -10.04 3.93 -6.28
C ARG A 304 -9.91 4.94 -5.15
N LEU A 305 -10.30 6.20 -5.39
CA LEU A 305 -10.18 7.27 -4.40
C LEU A 305 -11.06 7.07 -3.17
N LYS A 306 -12.26 6.51 -3.35
CA LYS A 306 -13.24 6.22 -2.29
C LYS A 306 -13.13 4.80 -1.73
N PHE A 307 -12.23 3.96 -2.23
CA PHE A 307 -12.14 2.53 -1.89
C PHE A 307 -13.46 1.76 -2.10
N GLN A 308 -14.19 2.11 -3.16
CA GLN A 308 -15.48 1.51 -3.57
C GLN A 308 -15.32 0.58 -4.78
N GLU A 309 -14.13 0.04 -5.01
CA GLU A 309 -13.92 -0.96 -6.04
C GLU A 309 -14.69 -2.23 -5.71
N SER A 310 -15.50 -2.72 -6.66
CA SER A 310 -16.17 -4.01 -6.53
C SER A 310 -15.47 -5.05 -7.40
N ARG A 311 -15.59 -6.32 -7.04
CA ARG A 311 -15.11 -7.45 -7.86
C ARG A 311 -15.77 -7.49 -9.26
N TRP A 312 -16.92 -6.82 -9.42
CA TRP A 312 -17.69 -6.74 -10.65
C TRP A 312 -17.24 -5.58 -11.57
N GLY A 313 -16.60 -4.53 -11.02
CA GLY A 313 -16.09 -3.39 -11.79
C GLY A 313 -14.67 -3.57 -12.34
N MET A 314 -14.13 -4.80 -12.32
CA MET A 314 -12.82 -5.17 -12.86
C MET A 314 -12.91 -6.08 -14.09
N ILE A 315 -14.09 -6.17 -14.70
CA ILE A 315 -14.35 -6.97 -15.91
C ILE A 315 -14.16 -6.09 -17.15
#